data_AF-A0AAN9BG27-F1
#
_entry.id   AF-A0AAN9BG27-F1
#
_cell.length_a   1.000
_cell.length_b   1.000
_cell.length_c   1.000
_cell.angle_alpha   90.00
_cell.angle_beta   90.00
_cell.angle_gamma   90.00
#
_symmetry.space_group_name_H-M   'P 1'
#
loop_
_entity.id
_entity.type
_entity.pdbx_description
1 polymer ?
#
loop_
_entity_poly.entity_id
_entity_poly.type
_entity_poly.pdbx_seq_one_letter_code
_entity_poly.pdbx_strand_id
1 'polypeptide(L)'
;MLDSQGEQLDRIEEGMDQINQDMRDAEKNLEGLEKCCGLCVLPWKRSKNFEKGSDYNKTWKATEDGKVNTNGPRVVVGDPNGGMITGGYVTRIMNDARETEMEQNLGEVSGMIGNLRNMAVDMGSEIESQNKQVDRINQKGGCLTDRVDTANKRANKILRNQ
;
A
#
# COMPACT_ATOMS: atom_id res chain seq x y z
N MET A 1 -4.93 7.79 13.15
CA MET A 1 -6.02 7.32 12.25
C MET A 1 -5.44 6.72 10.98
N LEU A 2 -4.55 7.43 10.28
CA LEU A 2 -3.84 6.87 9.13
C LEU A 2 -2.95 5.68 9.53
N ASP A 3 -2.24 5.75 10.66
CA ASP A 3 -1.41 4.62 11.12
C ASP A 3 -2.23 3.34 11.33
N SER A 4 -3.40 3.44 11.98
CA SER A 4 -4.30 2.30 12.18
C SER A 4 -4.90 1.78 10.87
N GLN A 5 -5.11 2.65 9.87
CA GLN A 5 -5.51 2.23 8.53
C GLN A 5 -4.38 1.51 7.80
N GLY A 6 -3.14 2.01 7.93
CA GLY A 6 -1.94 1.35 7.39
C GLY A 6 -1.78 -0.07 7.94
N GLU A 7 -1.86 -0.24 9.27
CA GLU A 7 -1.81 -1.58 9.88
C GLU A 7 -2.94 -2.51 9.42
N GLN A 8 -4.13 -1.96 9.13
CA GLN A 8 -5.23 -2.75 8.56
C GLN A 8 -4.90 -3.21 7.14
N LEU A 9 -4.34 -2.33 6.31
CA LEU A 9 -3.92 -2.67 4.95
C LEU A 9 -2.79 -3.70 4.96
N ASP A 10 -1.83 -3.60 5.89
CA ASP A 10 -0.77 -4.59 6.08
C ASP A 10 -1.36 -5.98 6.36
N ARG A 11 -2.28 -6.08 7.30
CA ARG A 11 -2.97 -7.35 7.60
C ARG A 11 -3.76 -7.90 6.43
N ILE A 12 -4.37 -7.03 5.62
CA ILE A 12 -5.10 -7.44 4.42
C ILE A 12 -4.12 -7.97 3.36
N GLU A 13 -3.00 -7.26 3.14
CA GLU A 13 -1.96 -7.66 2.20
C GLU A 13 -1.36 -9.03 2.61
N GLU A 14 -1.01 -9.21 3.88
CA GLU A 14 -0.58 -10.51 4.44
C GLU A 14 -1.64 -11.60 4.27
N GLY A 15 -2.93 -11.27 4.46
CA GLY A 15 -4.04 -12.19 4.24
C GLY A 15 -4.12 -12.66 2.78
N MET A 16 -3.88 -11.78 1.81
CA MET A 16 -3.81 -12.16 0.39
C MET A 16 -2.64 -13.11 0.13
N ASP A 17 -1.50 -12.90 0.78
CA ASP A 17 -0.33 -13.78 0.68
C ASP A 17 -0.63 -15.17 1.23
N GLN A 18 -1.34 -15.25 2.35
CA GLN A 18 -1.79 -16.51 2.94
C GLN A 18 -2.78 -17.24 2.02
N ILE A 19 -3.81 -16.56 1.51
CA ILE A 19 -4.78 -17.16 0.57
C ILE A 19 -4.04 -17.69 -0.67
N ASN A 20 -3.06 -16.93 -1.17
CA ASN A 20 -2.26 -17.39 -2.30
C ASN A 20 -1.53 -18.70 -2.00
N GLN A 21 -0.95 -18.86 -0.80
CA GLN A 21 -0.33 -20.10 -0.37
C GLN A 21 -1.34 -21.24 -0.24
N ASP A 22 -2.47 -21.01 0.44
CA ASP A 22 -3.52 -22.01 0.65
C ASP A 22 -4.07 -22.52 -0.70
N MET A 23 -4.22 -21.63 -1.67
CA MET A 23 -4.65 -21.99 -3.02
C MET A 23 -3.64 -22.88 -3.76
N ARG A 24 -2.35 -22.79 -3.45
CA ARG A 24 -1.33 -23.72 -4.01
C ARG A 24 -1.59 -25.13 -3.54
N ASP A 25 -1.90 -25.30 -2.26
CA ASP A 25 -2.13 -26.61 -1.69
C ASP A 25 -3.51 -27.16 -2.10
N ALA A 26 -4.53 -26.30 -2.19
CA ALA A 26 -5.82 -26.66 -2.76
C ALA A 26 -5.68 -27.17 -4.21
N GLU A 27 -4.92 -26.48 -5.06
CA GLU A 27 -4.68 -26.92 -6.44
C GLU A 27 -3.93 -28.26 -6.52
N LYS A 28 -2.90 -28.49 -5.69
CA LYS A 28 -2.20 -29.78 -5.60
C LYS A 28 -3.15 -30.91 -5.18
N ASN A 29 -4.03 -30.64 -4.22
CA ASN A 29 -5.01 -31.62 -3.76
C ASN A 29 -6.03 -31.93 -4.87
N LEU A 30 -6.50 -30.92 -5.59
CA LEU A 30 -7.38 -31.10 -6.76
C LEU A 30 -6.69 -31.91 -7.87
N GLU A 31 -5.41 -31.65 -8.17
CA GLU A 31 -4.63 -32.47 -9.10
C GLU A 31 -4.47 -33.92 -8.62
N GLY A 32 -4.37 -34.14 -7.31
CA GLY A 32 -4.37 -35.47 -6.70
C GLY A 32 -5.69 -36.21 -6.95
N LEU A 33 -6.82 -35.53 -6.80
CA LEU A 33 -8.16 -36.08 -7.01
C LEU A 33 -8.50 -36.31 -8.50
N GLU A 34 -7.87 -35.59 -9.42
CA GLU A 34 -8.03 -35.80 -10.87
C GLU A 34 -7.27 -37.04 -11.40
N LYS A 35 -6.40 -37.66 -10.59
CA LYS A 35 -5.68 -38.89 -10.96
C LYS A 35 -6.63 -40.10 -10.94
N CYS A 36 -6.99 -40.59 -12.13
CA CYS A 36 -7.67 -41.88 -12.27
C CYS A 36 -6.68 -43.04 -12.02
N CYS A 37 -7.03 -43.98 -11.15
CA CYS A 37 -6.31 -45.25 -10.92
C CYS A 37 -4.83 -45.11 -10.52
N GLY A 38 -4.51 -44.28 -9.52
CA GLY A 38 -3.31 -44.41 -8.68
C GLY A 38 -1.95 -44.08 -9.29
N LEU A 39 -1.77 -44.03 -10.62
CA LEU A 39 -0.43 -43.89 -11.23
C LEU A 39 -0.31 -42.93 -12.42
N CYS A 40 -1.38 -42.55 -13.11
CA CYS A 40 -1.28 -41.70 -14.31
C CYS A 40 -2.33 -40.58 -14.38
N VAL A 41 -1.89 -39.32 -14.30
CA VAL A 41 -2.65 -38.19 -14.85
C VAL A 41 -2.64 -38.35 -16.37
N LEU A 42 -3.81 -38.54 -17.00
CA LEU A 42 -3.90 -38.49 -18.47
C LEU A 42 -3.27 -37.18 -18.95
N PRO A 43 -2.26 -37.18 -19.85
CA PRO A 43 -1.57 -35.97 -20.30
C PRO A 43 -2.51 -34.87 -20.82
N TRP A 44 -3.68 -35.29 -21.29
CA TRP A 44 -4.76 -34.47 -21.82
C TRP A 44 -5.62 -33.76 -20.76
N LYS A 45 -5.48 -34.11 -19.46
CA LYS A 45 -6.19 -33.48 -18.33
C LYS A 45 -5.29 -32.60 -17.45
N ARG A 46 -4.03 -32.40 -17.83
CA ARG A 46 -3.09 -31.56 -17.05
C ARG A 46 -3.53 -30.10 -17.11
N SER A 47 -3.97 -29.55 -15.98
CA SER A 47 -4.31 -28.13 -15.85
C SER A 47 -3.07 -27.25 -16.01
N LYS A 48 -3.27 -26.03 -16.51
CA LYS A 48 -2.20 -25.01 -16.56
C LYS A 48 -1.89 -24.56 -15.13
N ASN A 49 -0.61 -24.47 -14.79
CA ASN A 49 -0.15 -23.95 -13.51
C ASN A 49 -0.36 -22.43 -13.46
N PHE A 50 -1.24 -21.95 -12.57
CA PHE A 50 -1.53 -20.53 -12.39
C PHE A 50 -0.26 -19.71 -12.13
N GLU A 51 0.67 -20.25 -11.33
CA GLU A 51 1.95 -19.61 -10.99
C GLU A 51 2.90 -19.36 -12.17
N LYS A 52 2.67 -20.02 -13.31
CA LYS A 52 3.44 -19.80 -14.54
C LYS A 52 2.81 -18.75 -15.45
N GLY A 53 1.67 -18.17 -15.05
CA GLY A 53 0.99 -17.10 -15.78
C GLY A 53 1.71 -15.76 -15.70
N SER A 54 1.50 -14.92 -16.71
CA SER A 54 1.96 -13.52 -16.70
C SER A 54 1.42 -12.75 -15.51
N ASP A 55 0.16 -13.01 -15.14
CA ASP A 55 -0.57 -12.26 -14.12
C ASP A 55 -0.03 -12.59 -12.72
N TYR A 56 0.33 -13.86 -12.48
CA TYR A 56 1.03 -14.26 -11.26
C TYR A 56 2.40 -13.57 -11.15
N ASN A 57 3.17 -13.55 -12.24
CA ASN A 57 4.49 -12.91 -12.26
C ASN A 57 4.37 -11.40 -11.98
N LYS A 58 3.39 -10.73 -12.59
CA LYS A 58 3.15 -9.30 -12.37
C LYS A 58 2.74 -9.00 -10.93
N THR A 59 1.89 -9.82 -10.32
CA THR A 59 1.31 -9.52 -9.00
C THR A 59 2.22 -9.94 -7.84
N TRP A 60 2.97 -11.03 -7.99
CA TRP A 60 3.73 -11.67 -6.89
C TRP A 60 5.25 -11.66 -7.09
N LYS A 61 5.74 -11.31 -8.28
CA LYS A 61 7.17 -11.28 -8.60
C LYS A 61 7.64 -9.94 -9.17
N ALA A 62 6.73 -9.02 -9.49
CA ALA A 62 7.15 -7.66 -9.82
C ALA A 62 7.69 -7.02 -8.54
N THR A 63 8.99 -6.72 -8.53
CA THR A 63 9.62 -5.83 -7.56
C THR A 63 9.17 -4.41 -7.85
N GLU A 64 7.92 -4.09 -7.52
CA GLU A 64 7.41 -2.72 -7.38
C GLU A 64 7.40 -2.32 -5.90
N ASP A 65 8.43 -2.73 -5.15
CA ASP A 65 8.81 -2.03 -3.91
C ASP A 65 9.27 -0.64 -4.31
N GLY A 66 8.27 0.23 -4.46
CA GLY A 66 8.40 1.60 -4.88
C GLY A 66 9.50 2.26 -4.09
N LYS A 67 10.54 2.70 -4.81
CA LYS A 67 11.61 3.56 -4.34
C LYS A 67 10.97 4.68 -3.52
N VAL A 68 11.03 4.58 -2.19
CA VAL A 68 10.48 5.59 -1.28
C VAL A 68 11.15 6.88 -1.67
N ASN A 69 10.38 7.85 -2.15
CA ASN A 69 10.92 9.13 -2.59
C ASN A 69 11.34 9.93 -1.36
N THR A 70 12.57 9.69 -0.89
CA THR A 70 13.22 10.47 0.15
C THR A 70 13.57 11.90 -0.30
N ASN A 71 13.28 12.27 -1.56
CA ASN A 71 13.50 13.60 -2.12
C ASN A 71 12.25 14.51 -2.09
N GLY A 72 11.30 14.28 -1.19
CA GLY A 72 10.37 15.34 -0.82
C GLY A 72 11.15 16.53 -0.22
N PRO A 73 10.79 17.79 -0.50
CA PRO A 73 11.54 18.95 -0.02
C PRO A 73 11.49 18.99 1.51
N ARG A 74 12.52 18.44 2.16
CA ARG A 74 12.81 18.67 3.56
C ARG A 74 13.31 20.11 3.68
N VAL A 75 12.38 21.05 3.87
CA VAL A 75 12.76 22.35 4.39
C VAL A 75 13.12 22.11 5.85
N VAL A 76 14.42 22.04 6.11
CA VAL A 76 14.95 22.11 7.47
C VAL A 76 14.47 23.44 8.03
N VAL A 77 13.53 23.39 8.97
CA VAL A 77 13.20 24.55 9.80
C VAL A 77 14.46 24.82 10.63
N GLY A 78 15.31 25.74 10.15
CA GLY A 78 16.59 26.05 10.78
C GLY A 78 17.75 26.41 9.86
N ASP A 79 17.60 26.44 8.52
CA ASP A 79 18.66 27.01 7.65
C ASP A 79 18.65 28.54 7.72
N PRO A 80 19.71 29.20 8.27
CA PRO A 80 19.78 30.66 8.36
C PRO A 80 20.04 31.34 7.02
N ASN A 81 20.37 30.60 5.96
CA ASN A 81 20.84 31.16 4.68
C ASN A 81 19.78 31.15 3.55
N GLY A 82 18.57 30.65 3.82
CA GLY A 82 17.47 30.62 2.88
C GLY A 82 16.51 31.81 3.04
N GLY A 83 17.01 33.05 2.91
CA GLY A 83 16.21 34.25 2.67
C GLY A 83 14.91 34.36 3.49
N MET A 84 14.97 34.23 4.82
CA MET A 84 13.85 34.61 5.67
C MET A 84 13.70 36.12 5.62
N ILE A 85 12.47 36.59 5.44
CA ILE A 85 12.11 38.00 5.55
C ILE A 85 12.62 38.50 6.91
N THR A 86 13.65 39.34 6.87
CA THR A 86 14.29 39.99 8.03
C THR A 86 13.47 41.19 8.51
N GLY A 87 12.15 41.02 8.57
CA GLY A 87 11.20 42.00 9.08
C GLY A 87 10.15 41.24 9.87
N GLY A 88 9.89 41.70 11.10
CA GLY A 88 8.83 41.12 11.95
C GLY A 88 7.50 41.00 11.20
N TYR A 89 6.65 40.08 11.64
CA TYR A 89 5.34 39.82 11.05
C TYR A 89 4.43 41.07 11.04
N VAL A 90 4.71 42.04 11.92
CA VAL A 90 4.02 43.33 12.02
C VAL A 90 4.99 44.48 11.70
N THR A 91 4.57 45.34 10.77
CA THR A 91 5.26 46.63 10.57
C THR A 91 4.98 47.54 11.77
N ARG A 92 6.03 47.95 12.50
CA ARG A 92 5.89 48.81 13.68
C ARG A 92 5.63 50.26 13.25
N ILE A 93 4.53 50.85 13.69
CA ILE A 93 4.14 52.24 13.37
C ILE A 93 4.16 53.09 14.64
N MET A 94 3.52 52.62 15.71
CA MET A 94 3.45 53.32 17.00
C MET A 94 4.45 52.79 18.04
N ASN A 95 5.07 51.62 17.78
CA ASN A 95 6.00 50.92 18.66
C ASN A 95 5.45 50.75 20.09
N ASP A 96 4.15 50.43 20.19
CA ASP A 96 3.43 50.26 21.44
C ASP A 96 3.36 48.79 21.88
N ALA A 97 2.86 48.56 23.10
CA ALA A 97 2.71 47.22 23.66
C ALA A 97 1.76 46.33 22.83
N ARG A 98 0.79 46.93 22.11
CA ARG A 98 -0.17 46.21 21.27
C ARG A 98 0.50 45.67 20.02
N GLU A 99 1.33 46.47 19.33
CA GLU A 99 2.13 46.01 18.20
C GLU A 99 3.11 44.90 18.60
N THR A 100 3.67 44.98 19.82
CA THR A 100 4.54 43.94 20.38
C THR A 100 3.77 42.64 20.66
N GLU A 101 2.57 42.73 21.22
CA GLU A 101 1.69 41.57 21.45
C GLU A 101 1.23 40.94 20.13
N MET A 102 0.90 41.75 19.11
CA MET A 102 0.55 41.25 17.79
C MET A 102 1.72 40.51 17.13
N GLU A 103 2.94 41.02 17.25
CA GLU A 103 4.16 40.35 16.75
C GLU A 103 4.37 38.99 17.45
N GLN A 104 4.20 38.94 18.78
CA GLN A 104 4.31 37.70 19.54
C GLN A 104 3.24 36.69 19.11
N ASN A 105 1.97 37.11 19.06
CA ASN A 105 0.86 36.25 18.67
C ASN A 105 1.05 35.71 17.24
N LEU A 106 1.53 36.53 16.31
CA LEU A 106 1.82 36.08 14.94
C LEU A 106 3.06 35.16 14.87
N GLY A 107 4.05 35.35 15.73
CA GLY A 107 5.16 34.42 15.89
C GLY A 107 4.70 33.03 16.37
N GLU A 108 3.80 33.00 17.36
CA GLU A 108 3.18 31.75 17.84
C GLU A 108 2.33 31.08 16.75
N VAL A 109 1.53 31.86 16.01
CA VAL A 109 0.77 31.38 14.84
C VAL A 109 1.69 30.83 13.76
N SER A 110 2.82 31.48 13.47
CA SER A 110 3.82 30.97 12.51
C SER A 110 4.39 29.61 12.95
N GLY A 111 4.68 29.45 14.25
CA GLY A 111 5.08 28.16 14.82
C GLY A 111 3.99 27.09 14.68
N MET A 112 2.73 27.44 14.96
CA MET A 112 1.59 26.55 14.76
C MET A 112 1.41 26.14 13.28
N ILE A 113 1.55 27.08 12.35
CA ILE A 113 1.50 26.83 10.90
C ILE A 113 2.65 25.90 10.48
N GLY A 114 3.85 26.06 11.04
CA GLY A 114 4.97 25.15 10.83
C GLY A 114 4.64 23.70 11.22
N ASN A 115 4.03 23.51 12.38
CA ASN A 115 3.59 22.19 12.84
C ASN A 115 2.48 21.61 11.95
N LEU A 116 1.50 22.44 11.55
CA LEU A 116 0.44 22.04 10.63
C LEU A 116 1.01 21.60 9.27
N ARG A 117 2.03 22.30 8.76
CA ARG A 117 2.72 21.93 7.52
C ARG A 117 3.39 20.56 7.64
N ASN A 118 4.11 20.31 8.74
CA ASN A 118 4.80 19.03 8.94
C ASN A 118 3.79 17.88 8.99
N MET A 119 2.70 18.02 9.77
CA MET A 119 1.63 17.03 9.79
C MET A 119 1.01 16.82 8.41
N ALA A 120 0.78 17.89 7.63
CA ALA A 120 0.23 17.77 6.28
C ALA A 120 1.17 17.02 5.32
N VAL A 121 2.50 17.23 5.43
CA VAL A 121 3.50 16.50 4.64
C VAL A 121 3.53 15.02 5.04
N ASP A 122 3.57 14.73 6.33
CA ASP A 122 3.62 13.36 6.85
C ASP A 122 2.36 12.59 6.44
N MET A 123 1.17 13.17 6.69
CA MET A 123 -0.11 12.58 6.27
C MET A 123 -0.19 12.40 4.75
N GLY A 124 0.32 13.36 3.97
CA GLY A 124 0.34 13.26 2.51
C GLY A 124 1.21 12.09 2.02
N SER A 125 2.39 11.93 2.63
CA SER A 125 3.31 10.83 2.29
C SER A 125 2.76 9.45 2.68
N GLU A 126 2.09 9.37 3.84
CA GLU A 126 1.44 8.16 4.34
C GLU A 126 0.28 7.75 3.42
N ILE A 127 -0.56 8.70 3.00
CA ILE A 127 -1.65 8.44 2.04
C ILE A 127 -1.10 7.95 0.70
N GLU A 128 -0.02 8.53 0.18
CA GLU A 128 0.59 8.06 -1.07
C GLU A 128 1.10 6.63 -0.95
N SER A 129 1.72 6.28 0.17
CA SER A 129 2.19 4.93 0.48
C SER A 129 1.01 3.93 0.53
N GLN A 130 -0.03 4.28 1.29
CA GLN A 130 -1.24 3.46 1.44
C GLN A 130 -1.98 3.29 0.10
N ASN A 131 -2.03 4.30 -0.76
CA ASN A 131 -2.63 4.18 -2.10
C ASN A 131 -1.91 3.13 -2.96
N LYS A 132 -0.57 3.14 -2.96
CA LYS A 132 0.23 2.12 -3.67
C LYS A 132 -0.02 0.72 -3.10
N GLN A 133 -0.17 0.61 -1.79
CA GLN A 133 -0.51 -0.66 -1.14
C GLN A 133 -1.90 -1.16 -1.56
N VAL A 134 -2.91 -0.29 -1.59
CA VAL A 134 -4.25 -0.61 -2.07
C VAL A 134 -4.22 -1.11 -3.52
N ASP A 135 -3.41 -0.50 -4.39
CA ASP A 135 -3.25 -0.95 -5.78
C ASP A 135 -2.67 -2.37 -5.85
N ARG A 136 -1.67 -2.70 -5.02
CA ARG A 136 -1.15 -4.08 -4.91
C ARG A 136 -2.20 -5.06 -4.40
N ILE A 137 -2.92 -4.69 -3.34
CA ILE A 137 -4.01 -5.51 -2.76
C ILE A 137 -5.08 -5.77 -3.81
N ASN A 138 -5.47 -4.77 -4.60
CA ASN A 138 -6.45 -4.93 -5.67
C ASN A 138 -5.96 -5.90 -6.76
N GLN A 139 -4.69 -5.80 -7.17
CA GLN A 139 -4.10 -6.74 -8.13
C GLN A 139 -4.06 -8.17 -7.57
N LYS A 140 -3.64 -8.35 -6.32
CA LYS A 140 -3.67 -9.64 -5.60
C LYS A 140 -5.08 -10.21 -5.52
N GLY A 141 -6.05 -9.39 -5.13
CA GLY A 141 -7.46 -9.77 -4.99
C GLY A 141 -8.10 -10.22 -6.31
N GLY A 142 -7.85 -9.50 -7.41
CA GLY A 142 -8.32 -9.90 -8.74
C GLY A 142 -7.75 -11.25 -9.17
N CYS A 143 -6.43 -11.43 -9.03
CA CYS A 143 -5.75 -12.69 -9.35
C CYS A 143 -6.27 -13.87 -8.51
N LEU A 144 -6.46 -13.65 -7.20
CA LEU A 144 -6.97 -14.67 -6.28
C LEU A 144 -8.41 -15.05 -6.59
N THR A 145 -9.25 -14.08 -6.95
CA THR A 145 -10.65 -14.33 -7.34
C THR A 145 -10.70 -15.28 -8.55
N ASP A 146 -9.96 -14.96 -9.61
CA ASP A 146 -9.91 -15.81 -10.81
C ASP A 146 -9.36 -17.22 -10.52
N ARG A 147 -8.36 -17.31 -9.63
CA ARG A 147 -7.75 -18.56 -9.21
C ARG A 147 -8.73 -19.44 -8.42
N VAL A 148 -9.42 -18.86 -7.44
CA VAL A 148 -10.45 -19.53 -6.62
C VAL A 148 -11.59 -20.02 -7.52
N ASP A 149 -12.08 -19.17 -8.42
CA ASP A 149 -13.15 -19.54 -9.36
C ASP A 149 -12.75 -20.72 -10.26
N THR A 150 -11.50 -20.72 -10.75
CA THR A 150 -10.98 -21.81 -11.57
C THR A 150 -10.88 -23.11 -10.78
N ALA A 151 -10.34 -23.05 -9.55
CA ALA A 151 -10.25 -24.21 -8.67
C ALA A 151 -11.64 -24.74 -8.29
N ASN A 152 -12.60 -23.87 -8.01
CA ASN A 152 -13.98 -24.24 -7.67
C ASN A 152 -14.69 -24.92 -8.86
N LYS A 153 -14.51 -24.40 -10.07
CA LYS A 153 -15.00 -25.06 -11.31
C LYS A 153 -14.40 -26.46 -11.49
N ARG A 154 -13.10 -26.62 -11.22
CA ARG A 154 -12.43 -27.93 -11.27
C ARG A 154 -12.98 -28.89 -10.21
N ALA A 155 -13.08 -28.44 -8.96
CA ALA A 155 -13.63 -29.23 -7.85
C ALA A 155 -15.06 -29.74 -8.17
N ASN A 156 -15.94 -28.85 -8.63
CA ASN A 156 -17.30 -29.22 -9.04
C ASN A 156 -17.33 -30.24 -10.19
N LYS A 157 -16.39 -30.14 -11.14
CA LYS A 157 -16.27 -31.12 -12.22
C LYS A 157 -15.83 -32.48 -11.71
N ILE A 158 -14.93 -32.55 -10.72
CA ILE A 158 -14.53 -33.81 -10.10
C ILE A 158 -15.72 -34.44 -9.37
N LEU A 159 -16.42 -33.65 -8.54
CA LEU A 159 -17.60 -34.12 -7.79
C LEU A 159 -18.72 -34.64 -8.69
N ARG A 160 -18.94 -34.01 -9.86
CA ARG A 160 -19.94 -34.47 -10.84
C ARG A 160 -19.53 -35.71 -11.64
N ASN A 161 -18.25 -36.06 -11.63
CA ASN A 161 -17.70 -37.22 -12.35
C ASN A 161 -17.23 -38.36 -11.42
N GLN A 162 -17.44 -38.21 -10.11
CA GLN A 162 -17.45 -39.33 -9.15
C GLN A 162 -18.81 -40.01 -9.17
#